data_AF-A0A8D8JP52-F1
#
_entry.id   AF-A0A8D8JP52-F1
#
_cell.length_a   1.000
_cell.length_b   1.000
_cell.length_c   1.000
_cell.angle_alpha   90.00
_cell.angle_beta   90.00
_cell.angle_gamma   90.00
#
_symmetry.space_group_name_H-M   'P 1'
#
loop_
_entity.id
_entity.type
_entity.pdbx_description
1 polymer ?
#
loop_
_entity_poly.entity_id
_entity_poly.type
_entity_poly.pdbx_seq_one_letter_code
_entity_poly.pdbx_strand_id
1 'polypeptide(L)'
;AQGRNMKRLTLFALAITLIATVFAAKSPYQAVLQHSRIRGRTQGPNVCAMQKIPGSDKKYFTNCKQWYRRKICGKPTVISYECCPGYEKVIGEKGCPAALPLVNIYKTLSVVEATTTKMYSERAKLQEEIEGPGR
;
A
#
# COMPACT_ATOMS: atom_id res chain seq x y z
N ALA A 1 -5.54 -50.71 11.83
CA ALA A 1 -6.13 -49.42 12.26
C ALA A 1 -5.17 -48.23 12.19
N GLN A 2 -3.86 -48.40 12.46
CA GLN A 2 -2.84 -47.33 12.54
C GLN A 2 -2.70 -46.44 11.28
N GLY A 3 -2.71 -47.02 10.08
CA GLY A 3 -2.48 -46.28 8.82
C GLY A 3 -3.61 -45.35 8.38
N ARG A 4 -4.83 -45.52 8.91
CA ARG A 4 -5.99 -44.67 8.57
C ARG A 4 -5.96 -43.34 9.33
N ASN A 5 -5.45 -43.34 10.57
CA ASN A 5 -5.26 -42.13 11.37
C ASN A 5 -4.10 -41.27 10.85
N MET A 6 -3.00 -41.89 10.42
CA MET A 6 -1.86 -41.15 9.86
C MET A 6 -2.22 -40.45 8.53
N LYS A 7 -3.00 -41.11 7.66
CA LYS A 7 -3.53 -40.48 6.43
C LYS A 7 -4.50 -39.33 6.71
N ARG A 8 -5.31 -39.41 7.77
CA ARG A 8 -6.18 -38.29 8.19
C ARG A 8 -5.37 -37.13 8.74
N LEU A 9 -4.36 -37.38 9.56
CA LEU A 9 -3.47 -36.33 10.08
C LEU A 9 -2.74 -35.59 8.96
N THR A 10 -2.21 -36.32 7.97
CA THR A 10 -1.52 -35.69 6.82
C THR A 10 -2.47 -34.87 5.96
N LEU A 11 -3.71 -35.35 5.73
CA LEU A 11 -4.75 -34.58 5.04
C LEU A 11 -5.15 -33.31 5.80
N PHE A 12 -5.29 -33.37 7.12
CA PHE A 12 -5.56 -32.20 7.95
C PHE A 12 -4.40 -31.20 7.93
N ALA A 13 -3.16 -31.67 8.01
CA ALA A 13 -1.98 -30.80 7.91
C ALA A 13 -1.87 -30.12 6.53
N LEU A 14 -2.16 -30.86 5.45
CA LEU A 14 -2.25 -30.31 4.09
C LEU A 14 -3.36 -29.27 3.96
N ALA A 15 -4.54 -29.54 4.54
CA ALA A 15 -5.65 -28.59 4.54
C ALA A 15 -5.28 -27.30 5.32
N ILE A 16 -4.68 -27.42 6.51
CA ILE A 16 -4.27 -26.27 7.33
C ILE A 16 -3.20 -25.44 6.60
N THR A 17 -2.21 -26.09 5.97
CA THR A 17 -1.17 -25.39 5.21
C THR A 17 -1.75 -24.68 3.98
N LEU A 18 -2.63 -25.32 3.21
CA LEU A 18 -3.35 -24.68 2.11
C LEU A 18 -4.15 -23.46 2.57
N ILE A 19 -4.93 -23.60 3.64
CA ILE A 19 -5.72 -22.51 4.22
C ILE A 19 -4.80 -21.36 4.67
N ALA A 20 -3.70 -21.66 5.37
CA ALA A 20 -2.74 -20.65 5.82
C ALA A 20 -2.08 -19.89 4.66
N THR A 21 -1.75 -20.57 3.55
CA THR A 21 -1.17 -19.90 2.36
C THR A 21 -2.13 -18.92 1.70
N VAL A 22 -3.43 -19.20 1.70
CA VAL A 22 -4.46 -18.31 1.15
C VAL A 22 -4.57 -17.03 2.01
N PHE A 23 -4.54 -17.16 3.34
CA PHE A 23 -4.64 -16.01 4.24
C PHE A 23 -3.39 -15.12 4.27
N ALA A 24 -2.22 -15.63 3.89
CA ALA A 24 -0.97 -14.86 3.89
C ALA A 24 -0.74 -14.01 2.62
N ALA A 25 -1.65 -14.09 1.63
CA ALA A 25 -1.47 -13.41 0.35
C ALA A 25 -1.60 -11.87 0.50
N LYS A 26 -0.48 -11.15 0.34
CA LYS A 26 -0.48 -9.69 0.28
C LYS A 26 -0.93 -9.21 -1.10
N SER A 27 -1.72 -8.14 -1.12
CA SER A 27 -2.06 -7.50 -2.39
C SER A 27 -0.81 -6.92 -3.06
N PRO A 28 -0.79 -6.82 -4.40
CA PRO A 28 0.34 -6.21 -5.12
C PRO A 28 0.67 -4.80 -4.61
N TYR A 29 -0.36 -4.03 -4.25
CA TYR A 29 -0.23 -2.70 -3.67
C TYR A 29 0.46 -2.74 -2.29
N GLN A 30 0.03 -3.65 -1.41
CA GLN A 30 0.66 -3.83 -0.10
C GLN A 30 2.14 -4.23 -0.22
N ALA A 31 2.47 -5.07 -1.20
CA ALA A 31 3.85 -5.50 -1.44
C ALA A 31 4.76 -4.32 -1.85
N VAL A 32 4.33 -3.47 -2.79
CA VAL A 32 5.12 -2.29 -3.21
C VAL A 32 5.19 -1.22 -2.13
N LEU A 33 4.12 -1.05 -1.35
CA LEU A 33 4.10 -0.09 -0.24
C LEU A 33 5.01 -0.54 0.90
N GLN A 34 5.01 -1.84 1.23
CA GLN A 34 5.94 -2.41 2.21
C GLN A 34 7.39 -2.23 1.74
N HIS A 35 7.69 -2.50 0.46
CA HIS A 35 9.02 -2.28 -0.09
C HIS A 35 9.46 -0.82 0.12
N SER A 36 8.58 0.12 -0.21
CA SER A 36 8.85 1.56 -0.12
C SER A 36 9.09 2.00 1.33
N ARG A 37 8.34 1.46 2.30
CA ARG A 37 8.58 1.66 3.74
C ARG A 37 9.95 1.13 4.18
N ILE A 38 10.32 -0.07 3.76
CA ILE A 38 11.63 -0.66 4.09
C ILE A 38 12.76 0.23 3.57
N ARG A 39 12.62 0.77 2.35
CA ARG A 39 13.61 1.69 1.75
C ARG A 39 13.64 3.07 2.40
N GLY A 40 12.52 3.54 2.94
CA GLY A 40 12.40 4.82 3.63
C GLY A 40 12.79 4.79 5.11
N ARG A 41 13.00 3.60 5.70
CA ARG A 41 13.17 3.42 7.16
C ARG A 41 14.26 4.28 7.79
N THR A 42 15.33 4.60 7.06
CA THR A 42 16.43 5.45 7.56
C THR A 42 16.03 6.91 7.75
N GLN A 43 15.02 7.37 7.01
CA GLN A 43 14.50 8.73 7.05
C GLN A 43 13.53 8.97 8.21
N GLY A 44 13.00 7.91 8.82
CA GLY A 44 12.13 7.98 9.99
C GLY A 44 10.96 7.00 9.94
N PRO A 45 10.14 6.94 11.00
CA PRO A 45 8.92 6.14 11.02
C PRO A 45 7.96 6.59 9.90
N ASN A 46 7.28 5.61 9.30
CA ASN A 46 6.27 5.79 8.25
C ASN A 46 6.69 6.67 7.05
N VAL A 47 7.99 6.71 6.76
CA VAL A 47 8.51 7.33 5.52
C VAL A 47 8.59 6.28 4.42
N CYS A 48 8.10 6.63 3.23
CA CYS A 48 8.14 5.82 2.03
C CYS A 48 9.16 6.40 1.05
N ALA A 49 10.00 5.54 0.48
CA ALA A 49 10.90 5.92 -0.60
C ALA A 49 10.26 5.61 -1.96
N MET A 50 10.21 6.60 -2.85
CA MET A 50 9.53 6.52 -4.14
C MET A 50 10.48 6.97 -5.25
N GLN A 51 10.35 6.39 -6.44
CA GLN A 51 11.10 6.88 -7.60
C GLN A 51 10.32 7.99 -8.31
N LYS A 52 11.02 9.05 -8.72
CA LYS A 52 10.47 10.18 -9.49
C LYS A 52 11.32 10.37 -10.75
N ILE A 53 10.68 10.65 -11.88
CA ILE A 53 11.40 11.04 -13.11
C ILE A 53 11.69 12.55 -13.00
N PRO A 54 12.94 13.01 -13.19
CA PRO A 54 13.26 14.43 -13.20
C PRO A 54 12.35 15.21 -14.17
N GLY A 55 11.80 16.34 -13.71
CA GLY A 55 10.88 17.16 -14.50
C GLY A 55 9.43 16.65 -14.59
N SER A 56 9.05 15.61 -13.85
CA SER A 56 7.68 15.08 -13.78
C SER A 56 7.24 14.92 -12.34
N ASP A 57 5.99 15.25 -12.02
CA ASP A 57 5.44 15.07 -10.66
C ASP A 57 4.93 13.66 -10.35
N LYS A 58 5.10 12.74 -11.30
CA LYS A 58 4.73 11.33 -11.11
C LYS A 58 5.69 10.66 -10.12
N LYS A 59 5.11 10.12 -9.06
CA LYS A 59 5.79 9.32 -8.04
C LYS A 59 5.46 7.85 -8.23
N TYR A 60 6.46 6.99 -8.14
CA TYR A 60 6.32 5.56 -8.44
C TYR A 60 6.73 4.72 -7.22
N PHE A 61 5.79 3.92 -6.73
CA PHE A 61 6.05 2.83 -5.80
C PHE A 61 6.56 1.63 -6.60
N THR A 62 7.86 1.36 -6.53
CA THR A 62 8.49 0.29 -7.31
C THR A 62 8.79 -0.93 -6.47
N ASN A 63 8.73 -2.11 -7.09
CA ASN A 63 9.23 -3.34 -6.46
C ASN A 63 10.77 -3.40 -6.42
N CYS A 64 11.32 -4.43 -5.77
CA CYS A 64 12.77 -4.63 -5.62
C CYS A 64 13.53 -4.62 -6.97
N LYS A 65 13.01 -5.33 -7.98
CA LYS A 65 13.69 -5.47 -9.28
C LYS A 65 13.79 -4.13 -10.00
N GLN A 66 12.72 -3.34 -9.97
CA GLN A 66 12.69 -2.04 -10.61
C GLN A 66 13.46 -0.98 -9.81
N TRP A 67 13.45 -1.07 -8.48
CA TRP A 67 14.23 -0.20 -7.59
C TRP A 67 15.72 -0.16 -7.97
N TYR A 68 16.33 -1.33 -8.20
CA TYR A 68 17.75 -1.43 -8.57
C TYR A 68 18.05 -0.96 -10.00
N ARG A 69 17.09 -1.06 -10.92
CA ARG A 69 17.27 -0.58 -12.30
C ARG A 69 17.35 0.95 -12.40
N ARG A 70 16.76 1.68 -11.43
CA ARG A 70 16.71 3.16 -11.37
C ARG A 70 16.28 3.83 -12.68
N LYS A 71 15.43 3.14 -13.46
CA LYS A 71 14.89 3.61 -14.73
C LYS A 71 13.41 3.28 -14.82
N ILE A 72 12.63 4.27 -15.27
CA ILE A 72 11.21 4.13 -15.59
C ILE A 72 11.03 4.60 -17.02
N CYS A 73 10.47 3.74 -17.88
CA CYS A 73 10.34 3.99 -19.33
C CYS A 73 11.67 4.44 -19.98
N GLY A 74 12.79 3.82 -19.58
CA GLY A 74 14.14 4.15 -20.07
C GLY A 74 14.77 5.42 -19.48
N LYS A 75 13.98 6.28 -18.81
CA LYS A 75 14.45 7.52 -18.19
C LYS A 75 15.04 7.26 -16.80
N PRO A 76 16.16 7.90 -16.44
CA PRO A 76 16.71 7.80 -15.09
C PRO A 76 15.74 8.40 -14.06
N THR A 77 15.73 7.83 -12.86
CA THR A 77 14.89 8.28 -11.75
C THR A 77 15.72 8.77 -10.56
N VAL A 78 15.18 9.75 -9.84
CA VAL A 78 15.66 10.16 -8.52
C VAL A 78 14.79 9.54 -7.42
N ILE A 79 15.32 9.41 -6.21
CA ILE A 79 14.58 8.88 -5.06
C ILE A 79 14.00 10.07 -4.28
N SER A 80 12.69 10.06 -4.07
CA SER A 80 11.97 10.97 -3.18
C SER A 80 11.61 10.25 -1.88
N TYR A 81 11.54 11.00 -0.78
CA TYR A 81 11.13 10.50 0.53
C TYR A 81 9.96 11.31 1.05
N GLU A 82 8.84 10.64 1.29
CA GLU A 82 7.59 11.27 1.67
C GLU A 82 6.87 10.42 2.73
N CYS A 83 5.86 10.98 3.39
CA CYS A 83 5.03 10.20 4.29
C CYS A 83 4.30 9.11 3.50
N CYS A 84 4.28 7.91 4.06
CA CYS A 84 3.45 6.85 3.53
C CYS A 84 1.97 7.23 3.63
N PRO A 85 1.10 6.67 2.77
CA PRO A 85 -0.34 6.92 2.83
C PRO A 85 -0.89 6.63 4.23
N GLY A 86 -1.63 7.59 4.78
CA GLY A 86 -2.23 7.54 6.12
C GLY A 86 -1.37 8.12 7.24
N TYR A 87 -0.23 8.75 6.94
CA TYR A 87 0.64 9.36 7.95
C TYR A 87 1.03 10.78 7.58
N GLU A 88 1.32 11.59 8.59
CA GLU A 88 1.74 12.98 8.45
C GLU A 88 2.95 13.33 9.33
N LYS A 89 3.60 14.46 9.01
CA LYS A 89 4.74 14.96 9.78
C LYS A 89 4.25 15.75 10.98
N VAL A 90 4.98 15.64 12.08
CA VAL A 90 4.81 16.49 13.27
C VAL A 90 6.02 17.41 13.37
N ILE A 91 5.78 18.70 13.62
CA ILE A 91 6.85 19.70 13.72
C ILE A 91 7.78 19.32 14.88
N GLY A 92 9.09 19.26 14.60
CA GLY A 92 10.10 18.90 15.59
C GLY A 92 10.39 17.39 15.68
N GLU A 93 9.64 16.53 14.99
CA GLU A 93 9.86 15.09 14.98
C GLU A 93 10.41 14.58 13.64
N LYS A 94 11.16 13.48 13.70
CA LYS A 94 11.73 12.83 12.51
C LYS A 94 10.70 11.91 11.86
N GLY A 95 10.57 12.00 10.53
CA GLY A 95 9.68 11.14 9.75
C GLY A 95 8.22 11.56 9.82
N CYS A 96 7.31 10.58 9.85
CA CYS A 96 5.86 10.78 9.84
C CYS A 96 5.20 9.99 10.99
N PRO A 97 5.34 10.47 12.24
CA PRO A 97 4.93 9.72 13.42
C PRO A 97 3.40 9.70 13.61
N ALA A 98 2.70 10.74 13.15
CA ALA A 98 1.26 10.88 13.31
C ALA A 98 0.49 10.09 12.24
N ALA A 99 -0.53 9.34 12.66
CA ALA A 99 -1.47 8.67 11.78
C ALA A 99 -2.68 9.57 11.52
N LEU A 100 -3.07 9.69 10.26
CA LEU A 100 -4.26 10.45 9.87
C LEU A 100 -5.53 9.72 10.33
N PRO A 101 -6.56 10.45 10.77
CA PRO A 101 -7.84 9.85 11.14
C PRO A 101 -8.48 9.18 9.93
N LEU A 102 -9.09 8.02 10.16
CA LEU A 102 -9.89 7.35 9.12
C LEU A 102 -11.15 8.17 8.83
N VAL A 103 -11.41 8.39 7.55
CA VAL A 103 -12.58 9.10 7.05
C VAL A 103 -13.27 8.24 5.99
N ASN A 104 -14.49 8.60 5.60
CA ASN A 104 -15.21 7.89 4.54
C ASN A 104 -14.46 7.95 3.19
N ILE A 105 -14.85 7.11 2.24
CA ILE A 105 -14.15 6.97 0.96
C ILE A 105 -14.16 8.29 0.20
N TYR A 106 -15.29 9.00 0.18
CA TYR A 106 -15.41 10.30 -0.49
C TYR A 106 -14.42 11.35 0.05
N LYS A 107 -14.28 11.48 1.37
CA LYS A 107 -13.29 12.36 2.02
C LYS A 107 -11.87 11.88 1.76
N THR A 108 -11.64 10.57 1.75
CA THR A 108 -10.33 9.97 1.43
C THR A 108 -9.83 10.36 0.05
N LEU A 109 -10.71 10.52 -0.95
CA LEU A 109 -10.33 11.01 -2.28
C LEU A 109 -9.63 12.38 -2.23
N SER A 110 -9.97 13.23 -1.25
CA SER A 110 -9.28 14.51 -1.06
C SER A 110 -7.89 14.31 -0.45
N VAL A 111 -7.77 13.41 0.53
CA VAL A 111 -6.51 13.11 1.23
C VAL A 111 -5.46 12.52 0.27
N VAL A 112 -5.88 11.73 -0.72
CA VAL A 112 -4.99 11.17 -1.75
C VAL A 112 -4.88 12.03 -3.01
N GLU A 113 -5.32 13.29 -2.96
CA GLU A 113 -5.28 14.25 -4.06
C GLU A 113 -6.02 13.80 -5.34
N ALA A 114 -6.98 12.87 -5.21
CA ALA A 114 -7.82 12.38 -6.32
C ALA A 114 -9.03 13.31 -6.56
N THR A 115 -8.77 14.61 -6.71
CA THR A 115 -9.80 15.66 -6.86
C THR A 115 -10.70 15.44 -8.06
N THR A 116 -10.14 15.02 -9.20
CA THR A 116 -10.90 14.68 -10.41
C THR A 116 -11.85 13.51 -10.17
N THR A 117 -11.37 12.44 -9.52
CA THR A 117 -12.21 11.29 -9.16
C THR A 117 -13.32 11.69 -8.21
N LYS A 118 -13.00 12.51 -7.20
CA LYS A 118 -13.99 13.06 -6.26
C LYS A 118 -15.11 13.81 -6.99
N MET A 119 -14.76 14.72 -7.91
CA MET A 119 -15.76 15.44 -8.70
C MET A 119 -16.62 14.53 -9.57
N TYR A 120 -16.03 13.49 -10.19
CA TYR A 120 -16.82 12.55 -10.98
C TYR A 120 -17.72 11.66 -10.11
N SER A 121 -17.29 11.31 -8.89
CA SER A 121 -18.14 10.59 -7.93
C SER A 121 -19.38 11.39 -7.54
N GLU A 122 -19.26 12.71 -7.36
CA GLU A 122 -20.41 13.61 -7.12
C GLU A 122 -21.36 13.63 -8.32
N ARG A 123 -20.82 13.85 -9.53
CA ARG A 123 -21.61 13.91 -10.78
C ARG A 123 -22.33 12.61 -11.10
N ALA A 124 -21.73 11.48 -10.75
CA ALA A 124 -22.31 10.15 -10.95
C ALA A 124 -23.34 9.76 -9.86
N LYS A 125 -23.63 10.66 -8.90
CA LYS A 125 -24.47 10.36 -7.73
C LYS A 125 -23.96 9.17 -6.89
N LEU A 126 -22.64 8.93 -6.93
CA LEU A 126 -22.00 7.87 -6.16
C LEU A 126 -21.69 8.29 -4.73
N GLN A 127 -21.65 9.61 -4.45
CA GLN A 127 -21.25 10.16 -3.16
C GLN A 127 -21.98 9.51 -1.97
N GLU A 128 -23.30 9.40 -2.01
CA GLU A 128 -24.09 8.83 -0.91
C GLU A 128 -23.70 7.39 -0.58
N GLU A 129 -23.36 6.59 -1.60
CA GLU A 129 -22.92 5.20 -1.43
C GLU A 129 -21.53 5.11 -0.79
N ILE A 130 -20.59 5.97 -1.22
CA ILE A 130 -19.20 5.94 -0.73
C ILE A 130 -18.99 6.75 0.56
N GLU A 131 -20.01 7.48 1.02
CA GLU A 131 -20.08 8.06 2.36
C GLU A 131 -20.81 7.17 3.36
N GLY A 132 -21.76 6.37 2.88
CA GLY A 132 -22.58 5.47 3.68
C GLY A 132 -21.83 4.23 4.19
N PRO A 133 -22.53 3.37 4.96
CA PRO A 133 -21.98 2.10 5.40
C PRO A 133 -21.70 1.19 4.20
N GLY A 134 -20.62 0.41 4.28
CA GLY A 134 -20.32 -0.63 3.29
C GLY A 134 -21.43 -1.68 3.25
N ARG A 135 -21.69 -2.24 2.07
CA ARG A 135 -22.62 -3.35 1.87
C ARG A 135 -21.98 -4.68 2.25
#